data_AF-A0A484WW24-F1
#
_entry.id   AF-A0A484WW24-F1
#
_cell.length_a   1.000
_cell.length_b   1.000
_cell.length_c   1.000
_cell.angle_alpha   90.00
_cell.angle_beta   90.00
_cell.angle_gamma   90.00
#
_symmetry.space_group_name_H-M   'P 1'
#
loop_
_entity.id
_entity.type
_entity.pdbx_description
1 polymer ?
#
loop_
_entity_poly.entity_id
_entity_poly.type
_entity_poly.pdbx_seq_one_letter_code
_entity_poly.pdbx_strand_id
1 'polypeptide(L)'
;MKLTENRVDTLIDTLNDLICDEQSITREQRENLIKTVATLGGLKERLRLISAEKEARQIAKNEKVKKPREPDLVFPRTGKPWLPEDLDVIHSIIDDIPDDRIDDHILWLSKQQGRTPYAVALKIVGVGRMDNEWAKAWKPAAKSLREDYAKLHPAPSSDISQE
;
A
#
# COMPACT_ATOMS: atom_id res chain seq x y z
N MET A 1 0.09 15.29 -15.07
CA MET A 1 0.87 16.40 -14.48
C MET A 1 0.32 16.67 -13.09
N LYS A 2 1.14 16.60 -12.03
CA LYS A 2 0.67 16.76 -10.63
C LYS A 2 0.92 18.19 -10.14
N LEU A 3 -0.08 18.76 -9.46
CA LEU A 3 0.05 20.05 -8.80
C LEU A 3 0.78 19.84 -7.47
N THR A 4 1.84 20.62 -7.23
CA THR A 4 2.64 20.58 -5.99
C THR A 4 2.66 21.96 -5.37
N GLU A 5 2.91 22.05 -4.07
CA GLU A 5 2.94 23.32 -3.32
C GLU A 5 3.90 24.33 -3.95
N ASN A 6 5.15 23.92 -4.22
CA ASN A 6 6.15 24.78 -4.88
C ASN A 6 5.67 25.35 -6.22
N ARG A 7 4.88 24.59 -6.98
CA ARG A 7 4.36 25.05 -8.28
C ARG A 7 3.24 26.07 -8.13
N VAL A 8 2.43 25.93 -7.07
CA VAL A 8 1.40 26.91 -6.73
C VAL A 8 2.07 28.20 -6.27
N ASP A 9 3.15 28.12 -5.50
CA ASP A 9 3.93 29.28 -5.06
C ASP A 9 4.53 30.05 -6.22
N THR A 10 5.27 29.38 -7.11
CA THR A 10 5.83 30.03 -8.30
C THR A 10 4.75 30.67 -9.18
N LEU A 11 3.58 30.04 -9.29
CA LEU A 11 2.46 30.60 -10.05
C LEU A 11 1.89 31.85 -9.36
N ILE A 12 1.70 31.82 -8.05
CA ILE A 12 1.22 32.98 -7.28
C ILE A 12 2.20 34.15 -7.43
N ASP A 13 3.51 33.91 -7.29
CA ASP A 13 4.53 34.95 -7.43
C ASP A 13 4.52 35.58 -8.83
N THR A 14 4.48 34.74 -9.87
CA THR A 14 4.42 35.22 -11.27
C THR A 14 3.16 36.06 -11.54
N LEU A 15 2.01 35.63 -11.00
CA LEU A 15 0.76 36.38 -11.15
C LEU A 15 0.79 37.69 -10.35
N ASN A 16 1.41 37.71 -9.18
CA ASN A 16 1.60 38.93 -8.40
C ASN A 16 2.49 39.94 -9.12
N ASP A 17 3.58 39.49 -9.75
CA ASP A 17 4.45 40.36 -10.56
C ASP A 17 3.67 40.97 -11.73
N LEU A 18 2.85 40.16 -12.43
CA LEU A 18 2.00 40.62 -13.53
C LEU A 18 0.89 41.57 -13.06
N ILE A 19 0.33 41.35 -11.88
CA ILE A 19 -0.63 42.27 -11.26
C ILE A 19 0.07 43.59 -10.92
N CYS A 20 1.31 43.59 -10.44
CA CYS A 20 2.01 44.81 -10.05
C CYS A 20 2.48 45.66 -11.23
N ASP A 21 2.63 45.09 -12.42
CA ASP A 21 2.97 45.83 -13.64
C ASP A 21 1.74 46.59 -14.19
N GLU A 22 1.78 47.93 -14.13
CA GLU A 22 0.67 48.81 -14.53
C GLU A 22 0.49 48.95 -16.05
N GLN A 23 1.49 48.62 -16.87
CA GLN A 23 1.42 48.86 -18.32
C GLN A 23 0.99 47.65 -19.16
N SER A 24 1.00 46.44 -18.58
CA SER A 24 0.87 45.20 -19.36
C SER A 24 -0.54 44.64 -19.49
N ILE A 25 -1.49 45.07 -18.65
CA ILE A 25 -2.83 44.45 -18.59
C ILE A 25 -3.96 45.46 -18.35
N THR A 26 -5.15 45.16 -18.86
CA THR A 26 -6.35 45.96 -18.63
C THR A 26 -6.84 45.85 -17.18
N ARG A 27 -7.69 46.78 -16.76
CA ARG A 27 -8.33 46.75 -15.43
C ARG A 27 -9.10 45.45 -15.18
N GLU A 28 -9.88 44.99 -16.16
CA GLU A 28 -10.65 43.74 -16.04
C GLU A 28 -9.72 42.52 -15.90
N GLN A 29 -8.65 42.46 -16.69
CA GLN A 29 -7.65 41.40 -16.57
C GLN A 29 -7.01 41.39 -15.17
N ARG A 30 -6.66 42.56 -14.64
CA ARG A 30 -6.12 42.71 -13.28
C ARG A 30 -7.09 42.21 -12.22
N GLU A 31 -8.37 42.59 -12.28
CA GLU A 31 -9.39 42.11 -11.35
C GLU A 31 -9.56 40.58 -11.41
N ASN A 32 -9.49 39.99 -12.61
CA ASN A 32 -9.54 38.53 -12.80
C ASN A 32 -8.29 37.82 -12.27
N LEU A 33 -7.11 38.39 -12.44
CA LEU A 33 -5.87 37.86 -11.88
C LEU A 33 -5.88 37.91 -10.35
N ILE A 34 -6.36 38.99 -9.74
CA ILE A 34 -6.53 39.12 -8.28
C ILE A 34 -7.44 38.00 -7.73
N LYS A 35 -8.60 37.76 -8.38
CA LYS A 35 -9.51 36.66 -8.00
C LYS A 35 -8.84 35.29 -8.15
N THR A 36 -8.02 35.13 -9.18
CA THR A 36 -7.27 33.89 -9.44
C THR A 36 -6.23 33.64 -8.35
N VAL A 37 -5.45 34.64 -7.97
CA VAL A 37 -4.46 34.56 -6.87
C VAL A 37 -5.14 34.20 -5.55
N ALA A 38 -6.28 34.83 -5.22
CA ALA A 38 -7.05 34.48 -4.03
C ALA A 38 -7.49 33.01 -4.02
N THR A 39 -7.95 32.51 -5.17
CA THR A 39 -8.36 31.10 -5.33
C THR A 39 -7.15 30.16 -5.18
N LEU A 40 -6.01 30.49 -5.80
CA LEU A 40 -4.77 29.73 -5.69
C LEU A 40 -4.25 29.67 -4.25
N GLY A 41 -4.34 30.78 -3.51
CA GLY A 41 -4.01 30.82 -2.08
C GLY A 41 -4.86 29.84 -1.26
N GLY A 42 -6.17 29.78 -1.53
CA GLY A 42 -7.06 28.78 -0.90
C GLY A 42 -6.70 27.34 -1.26
N LEU A 43 -6.31 27.08 -2.51
CA LEU A 43 -5.85 25.76 -2.95
C LEU A 43 -4.51 25.37 -2.32
N LYS A 44 -3.59 26.32 -2.12
CA LYS A 44 -2.32 26.11 -1.40
C LYS A 44 -2.59 25.61 0.03
N GLU A 45 -3.47 26.27 0.77
CA GLU A 45 -3.77 25.86 2.15
C GLU A 45 -4.41 24.46 2.19
N ARG A 46 -5.30 24.14 1.23
CA ARG A 46 -5.85 22.78 1.13
C ARG A 46 -4.78 21.72 0.86
N LEU A 47 -3.80 22.01 0.01
CA LEU A 47 -2.67 21.10 -0.23
C LEU A 47 -1.85 20.89 1.05
N ARG A 48 -1.58 21.96 1.80
CA ARG A 48 -0.86 21.88 3.09
C ARG A 48 -1.61 21.00 4.09
N LEU A 49 -2.93 21.16 4.21
CA LEU A 49 -3.77 20.35 5.09
C LEU A 49 -3.78 18.86 4.69
N ILE A 50 -3.88 18.56 3.40
CA ILE A 50 -3.82 17.17 2.89
C ILE A 50 -2.45 16.53 3.19
N SER A 51 -1.37 17.29 3.00
CA SER A 51 -0.01 16.81 3.31
C SER A 51 0.14 16.54 4.80
N ALA A 52 -0.28 17.48 5.66
CA ALA A 52 -0.24 17.31 7.11
C ALA A 52 -1.10 16.15 7.60
N GLU A 53 -2.31 15.96 7.03
CA GLU A 53 -3.17 14.82 7.36
C GLU A 53 -2.50 13.49 6.97
N LYS A 54 -1.85 13.45 5.81
CA LYS A 54 -1.14 12.26 5.34
C LYS A 54 0.05 11.95 6.24
N GLU A 55 0.81 12.95 6.66
CA GLU A 55 1.91 12.80 7.61
C GLU A 55 1.41 12.32 8.97
N ALA A 56 0.37 12.94 9.52
CA ALA A 56 -0.25 12.52 10.78
C ALA A 56 -0.73 11.06 10.72
N ARG A 57 -1.35 10.64 9.61
CA ARG A 57 -1.75 9.25 9.38
C ARG A 57 -0.55 8.29 9.31
N GLN A 58 0.60 8.74 8.80
CA GLN A 58 1.82 7.92 8.77
C GLN A 58 2.46 7.81 10.15
N ILE A 59 2.53 8.92 10.89
CA ILE A 59 3.02 8.95 12.27
C ILE A 59 2.15 8.02 13.13
N ALA A 60 0.82 8.14 13.07
CA ALA A 60 -0.10 7.27 13.80
C ALA A 60 0.00 5.78 13.40
N LYS A 61 0.42 5.47 12.17
CA LYS A 61 0.69 4.09 11.72
C LYS A 61 2.03 3.57 12.23
N ASN A 62 3.03 4.43 12.36
CA ASN A 62 4.36 4.07 12.84
C ASN A 62 4.43 3.99 14.38
N GLU A 63 3.69 4.86 15.09
CA GLU A 63 3.55 4.83 16.56
C GLU A 63 2.83 3.58 17.07
N LYS A 64 2.00 2.95 16.23
CA LYS A 64 1.55 1.58 16.46
C LYS A 64 2.74 0.65 16.26
N VAL A 65 3.57 0.55 17.30
CA VAL A 65 4.63 -0.46 17.43
C VAL A 65 3.98 -1.81 17.21
N LYS A 66 4.13 -2.34 15.99
CA LYS A 66 3.74 -3.72 15.71
C LYS A 66 4.66 -4.55 16.58
N LYS A 67 4.09 -5.25 17.59
CA LYS A 67 4.83 -6.24 18.38
C LYS A 67 5.69 -7.05 17.39
N PRO A 68 6.99 -7.27 17.68
CA PRO A 68 7.83 -8.12 16.85
C PRO A 68 7.05 -9.40 16.58
N ARG A 69 6.66 -9.58 15.32
CA ARG A 69 5.81 -10.70 14.96
C ARG A 69 6.71 -11.91 15.14
N GLU A 70 6.33 -12.81 16.05
CA GLU A 70 7.05 -14.07 16.21
C GLU A 70 7.25 -14.68 14.82
N PRO A 71 8.46 -15.15 14.49
CA PRO A 71 8.73 -15.76 13.20
C PRO A 71 7.70 -16.84 12.94
N ASP A 72 6.89 -16.68 11.89
CA ASP A 72 5.92 -17.70 11.48
C ASP A 72 6.72 -18.88 10.94
N LEU A 73 6.84 -19.94 11.74
CA LEU A 73 7.62 -21.14 11.40
C LEU A 73 7.06 -21.86 10.17
N VAL A 74 5.76 -21.72 9.90
CA VAL A 74 5.07 -22.34 8.75
C VAL A 74 5.29 -21.50 7.49
N PHE A 75 5.33 -20.18 7.66
CA PHE A 75 5.45 -19.22 6.55
C PHE A 75 6.56 -18.21 6.86
N PRO A 76 7.85 -18.59 6.71
CA PRO A 76 8.99 -17.80 7.16
C PRO A 76 9.14 -16.45 6.44
N ARG A 77 8.51 -16.28 5.27
CA ARG A 77 8.52 -15.01 4.51
C ARG A 77 7.29 -14.15 4.80
N THR A 78 6.49 -14.48 5.82
CA THR A 78 5.35 -13.66 6.25
C THR A 78 5.81 -12.27 6.72
N GLY A 79 5.24 -11.23 6.11
CA GLY A 79 5.57 -9.83 6.44
C GLY A 79 6.86 -9.30 5.80
N LYS A 80 7.63 -10.13 5.08
CA LYS A 80 8.74 -9.66 4.25
C LYS A 80 8.22 -8.95 3.00
N PRO A 81 8.93 -7.94 2.46
CA PRO A 81 8.55 -7.28 1.21
C PRO A 81 8.48 -8.29 0.07
N TRP A 82 7.62 -8.02 -0.91
CA TRP A 82 7.52 -8.82 -2.14
C TRP A 82 8.64 -8.41 -3.07
N LEU A 83 9.44 -9.38 -3.50
CA LEU A 83 10.51 -9.15 -4.46
C LEU A 83 9.96 -9.25 -5.89
N PRO A 84 10.61 -8.63 -6.88
CA PRO A 84 10.24 -8.80 -8.29
C PRO A 84 10.15 -10.27 -8.70
N GLU A 85 11.06 -11.10 -8.22
CA GLU A 85 11.09 -12.54 -8.52
C GLU A 85 9.86 -13.27 -7.92
N ASP A 86 9.33 -12.79 -6.79
CA ASP A 86 8.09 -13.34 -6.22
C ASP A 86 6.88 -13.04 -7.13
N LEU A 87 6.92 -11.93 -7.87
CA LEU A 87 5.88 -11.53 -8.82
C LEU A 87 6.02 -12.30 -10.13
N ASP A 88 7.24 -12.50 -10.63
CA ASP A 88 7.50 -13.28 -11.84
C ASP A 88 7.01 -14.73 -11.70
N VAL A 89 7.15 -15.32 -10.51
CA VAL A 89 6.61 -16.65 -10.21
C VAL A 89 5.08 -16.66 -10.21
N ILE A 90 4.44 -15.59 -9.75
CA ILE A 90 2.97 -15.47 -9.79
C ILE A 90 2.52 -15.33 -11.25
N HIS A 91 3.07 -14.35 -11.98
CA HIS A 91 2.72 -14.07 -13.38
C HIS A 91 2.95 -15.27 -14.30
N SER A 92 4.07 -15.99 -14.15
CA SER A 92 4.36 -17.18 -14.99
C SER A 92 3.33 -18.31 -14.86
N ILE A 93 2.50 -18.30 -13.82
CA ILE A 93 1.44 -19.29 -13.63
C ILE A 93 0.08 -18.69 -13.92
N ILE A 94 -0.21 -17.49 -13.40
CA ILE A 94 -1.56 -16.91 -13.49
C ILE A 94 -1.87 -16.32 -14.86
N ASP A 95 -0.88 -15.88 -15.63
CA ASP A 95 -1.12 -15.18 -16.90
C ASP A 95 -1.61 -16.14 -18.00
N ASP A 96 -1.17 -17.40 -17.96
CA ASP A 96 -1.49 -18.41 -18.99
C ASP A 96 -2.71 -19.29 -18.63
N ILE A 97 -3.30 -19.12 -17.44
CA ILE A 97 -4.45 -19.93 -16.99
C ILE A 97 -5.73 -19.10 -16.85
N PRO A 98 -6.90 -19.71 -17.08
CA PRO A 98 -8.17 -19.05 -16.84
C PRO A 98 -8.43 -18.85 -15.34
N ASP A 99 -9.25 -17.84 -15.03
CA ASP A 99 -9.51 -17.38 -13.66
C ASP A 99 -10.11 -18.47 -12.75
N ASP A 100 -10.91 -19.39 -13.31
CA ASP A 100 -11.52 -20.52 -12.61
C ASP A 100 -10.51 -21.57 -12.11
N ARG A 101 -9.29 -21.59 -12.66
CA ARG A 101 -8.22 -22.53 -12.29
C ARG A 101 -7.15 -21.92 -11.38
N ILE A 102 -7.28 -20.64 -11.03
CA ILE A 102 -6.30 -19.97 -10.17
C ILE A 102 -6.28 -20.61 -8.78
N ASP A 103 -7.42 -21.11 -8.28
CA ASP A 103 -7.55 -21.75 -6.98
C ASP A 103 -6.62 -22.94 -6.77
N ASP A 104 -6.46 -23.77 -7.81
CA ASP A 104 -5.63 -24.98 -7.77
C ASP A 104 -4.15 -24.67 -7.49
N HIS A 105 -3.72 -23.45 -7.79
CA HIS A 105 -2.31 -23.04 -7.75
C HIS A 105 -1.95 -22.31 -6.46
N ILE A 106 -2.93 -21.86 -5.65
CA ILE A 106 -2.67 -21.01 -4.48
C ILE A 106 -1.87 -21.73 -3.39
N LEU A 107 -2.20 -22.99 -3.10
CA LEU A 107 -1.46 -23.77 -2.10
C LEU A 107 -0.03 -24.06 -2.54
N TRP A 108 0.17 -24.32 -3.84
CA TRP A 108 1.49 -24.54 -4.40
C TRP A 108 2.34 -23.27 -4.34
N LEU A 109 1.80 -22.13 -4.78
CA LEU A 109 2.47 -20.82 -4.72
C LEU A 109 2.81 -20.44 -3.27
N SER A 110 1.90 -20.69 -2.34
CA SER A 110 2.10 -20.47 -0.91
C SER A 110 3.31 -21.24 -0.37
N LYS A 111 3.42 -22.53 -0.71
CA LYS A 111 4.53 -23.39 -0.32
C LYS A 111 5.84 -22.92 -0.96
N GLN A 112 5.83 -22.64 -2.25
CA GLN A 112 7.02 -22.24 -3.00
C GLN A 112 7.60 -20.91 -2.51
N GLN A 113 6.73 -19.96 -2.15
CA GLN A 113 7.16 -18.63 -1.71
C GLN A 113 7.31 -18.52 -0.18
N GLY A 114 6.97 -19.57 0.59
CA GLY A 114 7.01 -19.55 2.05
C GLY A 114 6.11 -18.48 2.67
N ARG A 115 4.97 -18.20 2.03
CA ARG A 115 3.98 -17.18 2.42
C ARG A 115 2.61 -17.82 2.59
N THR A 116 1.72 -17.19 3.35
CA THR A 116 0.37 -17.72 3.54
C THR A 116 -0.43 -17.76 2.22
N PRO A 117 -1.33 -18.75 2.03
CA PRO A 117 -2.24 -18.78 0.88
C PRO A 117 -3.02 -17.46 0.71
N TYR A 118 -3.47 -16.88 1.83
CA TYR A 118 -4.12 -15.58 1.87
C TYR A 118 -3.25 -14.44 1.32
N ALA A 119 -1.95 -14.43 1.62
CA ALA A 119 -1.04 -13.38 1.14
C ALA A 119 -0.79 -13.48 -0.38
N VAL A 120 -0.72 -14.70 -0.91
CA VAL A 120 -0.63 -14.95 -2.36
C VAL A 120 -1.92 -14.50 -3.04
N ALA A 121 -3.08 -14.88 -2.51
CA ALA A 121 -4.38 -14.47 -3.04
C ALA A 121 -4.53 -12.93 -3.08
N LEU A 122 -4.13 -12.22 -2.01
CA LEU A 122 -4.11 -10.75 -2.01
C LEU A 122 -3.22 -10.15 -3.10
N LYS A 123 -2.15 -10.85 -3.53
CA LYS A 123 -1.32 -10.38 -4.63
C LYS A 123 -1.98 -10.55 -5.97
N ILE A 124 -2.65 -11.67 -6.19
CA ILE A 124 -3.42 -11.91 -7.42
C ILE A 124 -4.57 -10.89 -7.56
N VAL A 125 -5.24 -10.55 -6.46
CA VAL A 125 -6.20 -9.43 -6.42
C VAL A 125 -5.54 -8.10 -6.81
N GLY A 126 -4.32 -7.83 -6.32
CA GLY A 126 -3.56 -6.64 -6.68
C GLY A 126 -3.14 -6.57 -8.16
N VAL A 127 -3.05 -7.71 -8.85
CA VAL A 127 -2.83 -7.81 -10.30
C VAL A 127 -4.13 -7.56 -11.09
N GLY A 128 -5.29 -7.56 -10.42
CA GLY A 128 -6.59 -7.23 -11.02
C GLY A 128 -7.36 -8.42 -11.59
N ARG A 129 -6.90 -9.66 -11.33
CA ARG A 129 -7.53 -10.90 -11.81
C ARG A 129 -8.65 -11.42 -10.91
N MET A 130 -8.68 -11.00 -9.64
CA MET A 130 -9.60 -11.51 -8.62
C MET A 130 -10.11 -10.41 -7.68
N ASP A 131 -11.16 -10.71 -6.90
CA ASP A 131 -11.72 -9.80 -5.91
C ASP A 131 -11.26 -10.07 -4.45
N ASN A 132 -11.53 -9.11 -3.56
CA ASN A 132 -11.12 -9.20 -2.16
C ASN A 132 -11.89 -10.26 -1.35
N GLU A 133 -13.11 -10.64 -1.75
CA GLU A 133 -13.88 -11.70 -1.09
C GLU A 133 -13.28 -13.07 -1.42
N TRP A 134 -12.91 -13.29 -2.68
CA TRP A 134 -12.14 -14.46 -3.11
C TRP A 134 -10.86 -14.61 -2.28
N ALA A 135 -10.08 -13.54 -2.10
CA ALA A 135 -8.90 -13.61 -1.26
C ALA A 135 -9.23 -14.01 0.19
N LYS A 136 -10.32 -13.49 0.78
CA LYS A 136 -10.73 -13.84 2.16
C LYS A 136 -11.05 -15.33 2.34
N ALA A 137 -11.50 -16.02 1.30
CA ALA A 137 -11.76 -17.46 1.34
C ALA A 137 -10.52 -18.29 1.67
N TRP A 138 -9.31 -17.74 1.48
CA TRP A 138 -8.03 -18.39 1.79
C TRP A 138 -7.54 -18.21 3.24
N LYS A 139 -8.25 -17.44 4.07
CA LYS A 139 -7.90 -17.28 5.50
C LYS A 139 -8.03 -18.57 6.30
N PRO A 140 -9.10 -19.37 6.17
CA PRO A 140 -9.21 -20.66 6.86
C PRO A 140 -8.11 -21.63 6.45
N ALA A 141 -7.77 -21.72 5.15
CA ALA A 141 -6.68 -22.57 4.66
C ALA A 141 -5.33 -22.20 5.31
N ALA A 142 -5.02 -20.90 5.42
CA ALA A 142 -3.82 -20.45 6.12
C ALA A 142 -3.82 -20.80 7.63
N LYS A 143 -5.00 -20.83 8.26
CA LYS A 143 -5.16 -21.22 9.66
C LYS A 143 -4.95 -22.72 9.85
N SER A 144 -5.60 -23.55 9.02
CA SER A 144 -5.46 -25.01 9.05
C SER A 144 -4.01 -25.45 8.86
N LEU A 145 -3.27 -24.83 7.93
CA LEU A 145 -1.85 -25.14 7.72
C LEU A 145 -0.98 -24.86 8.95
N ARG A 146 -1.32 -23.82 9.74
CA ARG A 146 -0.63 -23.54 11.01
C ARG A 146 -0.95 -24.58 12.08
N GLU A 147 -2.22 -24.96 12.17
CA GLU A 147 -2.67 -25.98 13.13
C GLU A 147 -2.05 -27.34 12.81
N ASP A 148 -1.96 -27.73 11.54
CA ASP A 148 -1.36 -29.00 11.12
C ASP A 148 0.15 -29.01 11.36
N TYR A 149 0.85 -27.90 11.09
CA TYR A 149 2.25 -27.78 11.45
C TYR A 149 2.48 -27.88 12.97
N ALA A 150 1.62 -27.26 13.78
CA ALA A 150 1.70 -27.33 15.24
C ALA A 150 1.45 -28.76 15.78
N LYS A 151 0.60 -29.55 15.13
CA LYS A 151 0.39 -30.98 15.47
C LYS A 151 1.63 -31.83 15.14
N LEU A 152 2.30 -31.55 14.02
CA LEU A 152 3.48 -32.29 13.56
C LEU A 152 4.76 -31.89 14.32
N HIS A 153 4.81 -30.66 14.81
CA HIS A 153 5.92 -30.11 15.59
C HIS A 153 5.39 -29.59 16.94
N PRO A 154 5.00 -30.49 17.86
CA PRO A 154 4.66 -30.07 19.22
C PRO A 154 5.87 -29.35 19.83
N ALA A 155 5.61 -28.24 20.52
CA ALA A 155 6.67 -27.52 21.23
C ALA A 155 7.41 -28.52 22.14
N PRO A 156 8.76 -28.47 22.22
CA PRO A 156 9.49 -29.34 23.13
C PRO A 156 8.94 -29.08 24.54
N SER A 157 8.38 -30.12 25.16
CA SER A 157 7.97 -30.09 26.55
C SER A 157 9.16 -29.65 27.37
N SER A 158 9.03 -28.49 28.02
CA SER A 158 9.96 -28.02 29.03
C SER A 158 9.79 -28.85 30.30
N ASP A 159 9.96 -30.16 30.20
CA ASP A 159 10.23 -31.02 31.36
C ASP A 159 11.74 -31.00 31.57
N ILE A 160 12.21 -29.91 32.17
CA ILE A 160 13.48 -29.94 32.88
C ILE A 160 13.16 -30.64 34.20
N SER A 161 13.40 -31.94 34.22
CA SER A 161 13.56 -32.71 35.44
C SER A 161 14.50 -31.95 36.37
N GLN A 162 13.99 -31.54 37.53
CA GLN A 162 14.82 -31.27 38.69
C GLN A 162 15.30 -32.63 39.21
N GLU A 163 16.59 -32.91 39.04
CA GLU A 163 17.36 -33.83 39.89
C GLU A 163 18.55 -33.08 40.48
#